data_AF-A0A537PVZ7-F1
#
_entry.id   AF-A0A537PVZ7-F1
#
_cell.length_a   1.000
_cell.length_b   1.000
_cell.length_c   1.000
_cell.angle_alpha   90.00
_cell.angle_beta   90.00
_cell.angle_gamma   90.00
#
_symmetry.space_group_name_H-M   'P 1'
#
loop_
_entity.id
_entity.type
_entity.pdbx_description
1 polymer ?
#
loop_
_entity_poly.entity_id
_entity_poly.type
_entity_poly.pdbx_seq_one_letter_code
_entity_poly.pdbx_strand_id
1 'polypeptide(L)'
;MAEAAAAFTVGEIEEFLIQEAALLDEWRLEEWLALMAPDARYLVPSLDMPDADHRDTLFLIADDRRTLASRVRQLLSGTTWAENPRSRTRRLITNVRLLAAEGGEARATANFAVWRFQHERADV
;
A
#
# COMPACT_ATOMS: atom_id res chain seq x y z
N MET A 1 -3.85 -7.41 -35.92
CA MET A 1 -3.83 -8.52 -34.95
C MET A 1 -3.47 -7.89 -33.62
N ALA A 2 -4.45 -7.74 -32.73
CA ALA A 2 -4.21 -7.18 -31.40
C ALA A 2 -3.30 -8.16 -30.64
N GLU A 3 -2.14 -7.67 -30.23
CA GLU A 3 -1.22 -8.37 -29.34
C GLU A 3 -2.01 -8.65 -28.05
N ALA A 4 -2.32 -9.92 -27.80
CA ALA A 4 -2.94 -10.31 -26.55
C ALA A 4 -1.94 -9.98 -25.45
N ALA A 5 -2.16 -8.87 -24.74
CA ALA A 5 -1.38 -8.51 -23.57
C ALA A 5 -1.28 -9.75 -22.68
N ALA A 6 -0.06 -10.17 -22.36
CA ALA A 6 0.16 -11.32 -21.49
C ALA A 6 -0.64 -11.11 -20.20
N ALA A 7 -1.48 -12.08 -19.86
CA ALA A 7 -2.28 -12.01 -18.64
C ALA A 7 -1.33 -12.00 -17.43
N PHE A 8 -1.52 -11.06 -16.51
CA PHE A 8 -0.75 -11.01 -15.25
C PHE A 8 -0.75 -12.38 -14.57
N THR A 9 0.40 -12.75 -14.04
CA THR A 9 0.58 -13.96 -13.25
C THR A 9 0.57 -13.64 -11.76
N VAL A 10 0.28 -14.65 -10.94
CA VAL A 10 0.38 -14.50 -9.48
C VAL A 10 1.81 -14.14 -9.05
N GLY A 11 2.82 -14.70 -9.72
CA GLY A 11 4.23 -14.41 -9.43
C GLY A 11 4.62 -12.96 -9.69
N GLU A 12 4.16 -12.36 -10.80
CA GLU A 12 4.40 -10.94 -11.09
C GLU A 12 3.72 -10.02 -10.07
N ILE A 13 2.52 -10.37 -9.61
CA ILE A 13 1.81 -9.61 -8.58
C ILE A 13 2.51 -9.74 -7.23
N GLU A 14 2.95 -10.95 -6.87
CA GLU A 14 3.71 -11.20 -5.65
C GLU A 14 5.03 -10.42 -5.64
N GLU A 15 5.78 -10.44 -6.75
CA GLU A 15 7.02 -9.68 -6.89
C GLU A 15 6.77 -8.17 -6.78
N PHE A 16 5.70 -7.65 -7.40
CA PHE A 16 5.31 -6.26 -7.27
C PHE A 16 5.00 -5.87 -5.82
N LEU A 17 4.21 -6.67 -5.11
CA LEU A 17 3.84 -6.41 -3.70
C LEU A 17 5.04 -6.52 -2.76
N ILE A 18 5.97 -7.44 -3.01
CA ILE A 18 7.23 -7.57 -2.26
C ILE A 18 8.10 -6.33 -2.49
N GLN A 19 8.19 -5.84 -3.72
CA GLN A 19 8.94 -4.62 -4.05
C GLN A 19 8.31 -3.39 -3.40
N GLU A 20 6.99 -3.26 -3.44
CA GLU A 20 6.25 -2.19 -2.74
C GLU A 20 6.57 -2.22 -1.23
N ALA A 21 6.48 -3.39 -0.60
CA ALA A 21 6.79 -3.60 0.80
C ALA A 21 8.24 -3.20 1.14
N ALA A 22 9.21 -3.56 0.29
CA ALA A 22 10.60 -3.19 0.46
C ALA A 22 10.82 -1.67 0.45
N LEU A 23 10.20 -0.95 -0.49
CA LEU A 23 10.28 0.52 -0.56
C LEU A 23 9.75 1.17 0.72
N LEU A 24 8.62 0.68 1.24
CA LEU A 24 8.04 1.18 2.48
C LEU A 24 8.90 0.86 3.71
N ASP A 25 9.43 -0.37 3.80
CA ASP A 25 10.30 -0.81 4.90
C ASP A 25 11.63 0.00 4.92
N GLU A 26 12.14 0.37 3.75
CA GLU A 26 13.36 1.19 3.56
C GLU A 26 13.13 2.70 3.63
N TRP A 27 11.89 3.16 3.90
CA TRP A 27 11.53 4.59 3.92
C TRP A 27 11.73 5.32 2.57
N ARG A 28 11.70 4.59 1.45
CA ARG A 28 11.77 5.12 0.07
C ARG A 28 10.39 5.59 -0.39
N LEU A 29 9.82 6.53 0.36
CA LEU A 29 8.41 6.93 0.26
C LEU A 29 8.06 7.65 -1.06
N GLU A 30 9.01 8.37 -1.66
CA GLU A 30 8.81 9.01 -2.97
C GLU A 30 8.71 7.98 -4.10
N GLU A 31 9.53 6.93 -4.03
CA GLU A 31 9.52 5.83 -5.00
C GLU A 31 8.26 4.98 -4.85
N TRP A 32 7.84 4.73 -3.60
CA TRP A 32 6.55 4.11 -3.33
C TRP A 32 5.38 4.93 -3.92
N LEU A 33 5.39 6.26 -3.75
CA LEU A 33 4.36 7.13 -4.34
C LEU A 33 4.38 7.12 -5.87
N ALA A 34 5.54 6.85 -6.49
CA ALA A 34 5.67 6.76 -7.94
C ALA A 34 4.95 5.52 -8.51
N LEU A 35 4.78 4.45 -7.72
CA LEU A 35 4.00 3.26 -8.11
C LEU A 35 2.50 3.54 -8.26
N MET A 36 1.98 4.55 -7.56
CA MET A 36 0.55 4.85 -7.55
C MET A 36 0.11 5.43 -8.89
N ALA A 37 -0.98 4.89 -9.46
CA ALA A 37 -1.61 5.45 -10.66
C ALA A 37 -2.09 6.89 -10.42
N PRO A 38 -2.17 7.77 -11.44
CA PRO A 38 -2.66 9.15 -11.28
C PRO A 38 -4.02 9.27 -10.61
N ASP A 39 -4.89 8.28 -10.81
CA ASP A 39 -6.24 8.17 -10.28
C ASP A 39 -6.36 7.22 -9.08
N ALA A 40 -5.24 6.79 -8.51
CA ALA A 40 -5.21 5.85 -7.38
C ALA A 40 -6.09 6.29 -6.20
N ARG A 41 -6.68 5.30 -5.54
CA ARG A 41 -7.42 5.43 -4.29
C ARG A 41 -6.85 4.45 -3.28
N TYR A 42 -6.44 4.97 -2.13
CA TYR A 42 -5.92 4.17 -1.02
C TYR A 42 -6.94 4.18 0.10
N LEU A 43 -7.68 3.09 0.21
CA LEU A 43 -8.86 2.98 1.05
C LEU A 43 -8.63 1.91 2.12
N VAL A 44 -8.80 2.29 3.38
CA VAL A 44 -8.80 1.38 4.54
C VAL A 44 -10.09 1.63 5.30
N PRO A 45 -11.07 0.71 5.23
CA PRO A 45 -12.35 0.86 5.92
C PRO A 45 -12.17 0.73 7.44
N SER A 46 -13.22 1.09 8.18
CA SER A 46 -13.26 0.84 9.63
C SER A 46 -13.43 -0.66 9.91
N LEU A 47 -12.84 -1.12 11.02
CA LEU A 47 -12.75 -2.55 11.35
C LEU A 47 -14.12 -3.22 11.60
N ASP A 48 -15.09 -2.44 12.05
CA ASP A 48 -16.47 -2.86 12.31
C ASP A 48 -17.34 -2.92 11.04
N MET A 49 -16.92 -2.25 9.96
CA MET A 49 -17.67 -2.10 8.72
C MET A 49 -16.76 -2.28 7.48
N PRO A 50 -16.19 -3.48 7.26
CA PRO A 50 -15.19 -3.70 6.21
C PRO A 50 -15.74 -3.57 4.78
N ASP A 51 -17.04 -3.76 4.57
CA ASP A 51 -17.70 -3.72 3.26
C ASP A 51 -18.39 -2.37 2.95
N ALA A 52 -18.17 -1.34 3.77
CA ALA A 52 -18.81 -0.03 3.61
C ALA A 52 -18.26 0.79 2.43
N ASP A 53 -18.98 1.83 2.02
CA ASP A 53 -18.51 2.80 1.01
C ASP A 53 -17.88 4.02 1.71
N HIS A 54 -16.69 4.42 1.29
CA HIS A 54 -16.02 5.65 1.76
C HIS A 54 -16.85 6.94 1.58
N ARG A 55 -17.89 6.91 0.74
CA ARG A 55 -18.79 8.04 0.49
C ARG A 55 -19.82 8.25 1.59
N ASP A 56 -20.19 7.20 2.31
CA ASP A 56 -21.24 7.24 3.35
C ASP A 56 -20.73 6.88 4.74
N THR A 57 -19.52 6.32 4.84
CA THR A 57 -18.95 5.82 6.09
C THR A 57 -17.55 6.38 6.33
N LEU A 58 -17.22 6.62 7.60
CA LEU A 58 -15.89 7.07 7.99
C LEU A 58 -14.87 5.92 7.80
N PHE A 59 -13.82 6.21 7.03
CA PHE A 59 -12.71 5.29 6.78
C PHE A 59 -11.49 5.68 7.61
N LEU A 60 -10.66 4.69 7.97
CA LEU A 60 -9.36 4.95 8.60
C LEU A 60 -8.43 5.69 7.66
N ILE A 61 -8.46 5.33 6.36
CA ILE A 61 -7.77 6.03 5.29
C ILE A 61 -8.70 6.09 4.07
N ALA A 62 -8.87 7.28 3.50
CA ALA A 62 -9.62 7.51 2.27
C ALA A 62 -8.87 8.55 1.43
N ASP A 63 -7.70 8.17 0.94
CA ASP A 63 -6.76 9.08 0.29
C ASP A 63 -6.77 8.91 -1.24
N ASP A 64 -6.71 10.03 -1.96
CA ASP A 64 -6.29 10.08 -3.36
C ASP A 64 -4.77 10.24 -3.47
N ARG A 65 -4.20 10.11 -4.68
CA ARG A 65 -2.76 10.28 -4.92
C ARG A 65 -2.22 11.63 -4.40
N ARG A 66 -2.99 12.70 -4.49
CA ARG A 66 -2.58 14.04 -4.01
C ARG A 66 -2.45 14.07 -2.49
N THR A 67 -3.37 13.43 -1.80
CA THR A 67 -3.39 13.34 -0.33
C THR A 67 -2.25 12.43 0.15
N LEU A 68 -2.02 11.30 -0.52
CA LEU A 68 -0.83 10.46 -0.30
C LEU A 68 0.47 11.25 -0.47
N ALA A 69 0.58 12.05 -1.54
CA ALA A 69 1.75 12.91 -1.77
C ALA A 69 1.96 13.93 -0.63
N SER A 70 0.88 14.44 -0.04
CA SER A 70 0.97 15.31 1.13
C SER A 70 1.50 14.57 2.35
N ARG A 71 1.03 13.34 2.61
CA ARG A 71 1.53 12.49 3.71
C ARG A 71 3.00 12.15 3.55
N VAL A 72 3.43 11.77 2.34
CA VAL A 72 4.84 11.49 2.04
C VAL A 72 5.71 12.70 2.35
N ARG A 73 5.33 13.89 1.88
CA ARG A 73 6.06 15.14 2.19
C ARG A 73 6.11 15.42 3.70
N GLN A 74 5.02 15.20 4.41
CA GLN A 74 4.96 15.39 5.85
C GLN A 74 5.91 14.43 6.59
N LEU A 75 5.90 13.15 6.24
CA LEU A 75 6.77 12.12 6.82
C LEU A 75 8.26 12.41 6.55
N LEU A 76 8.59 12.90 5.35
CA LEU A 76 9.96 13.24 4.95
C LEU A 76 10.43 14.59 5.50
N SER A 77 9.54 15.48 5.93
CA SER A 77 9.89 16.82 6.43
C SER A 77 10.75 16.81 7.71
N GLY A 78 10.81 15.69 8.44
CA GLY A 78 11.50 15.59 9.73
C GLY A 78 10.76 16.28 10.90
N THR A 79 9.60 16.88 10.63
CA THR A 79 8.77 17.56 11.66
C THR A 79 7.68 16.66 12.25
N THR A 80 7.53 15.44 11.73
CA THR A 80 6.59 14.46 12.24
C THR A 80 7.18 13.78 13.47
N TRP A 81 6.88 14.34 14.65
CA TRP A 81 7.39 13.84 15.93
C TRP A 81 7.06 12.36 16.19
N ALA A 82 5.89 11.90 15.74
CA ALA A 82 5.49 10.50 15.87
C ALA A 82 6.42 9.53 15.13
N GLU A 83 7.17 10.02 14.12
CA GLU A 83 8.09 9.24 13.32
C GLU A 83 9.54 9.74 13.45
N ASN A 84 9.87 10.35 14.59
CA ASN A 84 11.22 10.76 14.93
C ASN A 84 11.63 10.20 16.31
N PRO A 85 12.44 9.12 16.37
CA PRO A 85 13.11 8.43 15.27
C PRO A 85 12.15 7.63 14.39
N ARG A 86 12.54 7.43 13.13
CA ARG A 86 11.75 6.68 12.13
C ARG A 86 11.41 5.28 12.62
N SER A 87 10.14 4.89 12.47
CA SER A 87 9.73 3.51 12.71
C SER A 87 10.47 2.56 11.77
N ARG A 88 11.08 1.51 12.32
CA ARG A 88 11.55 0.38 11.52
C ARG A 88 10.36 -0.52 11.27
N THR A 89 10.06 -0.81 10.01
CA THR A 89 8.93 -1.67 9.66
C THR A 89 9.40 -2.93 8.95
N ARG A 90 8.65 -4.01 9.10
CA ARG A 90 8.80 -5.23 8.31
C ARG A 90 7.43 -5.74 7.88
N ARG A 91 7.20 -5.77 6.57
CA ARG A 91 5.95 -6.25 5.97
C ARG A 91 6.12 -7.69 5.49
N LEU A 92 5.26 -8.57 5.99
CA LEU A 92 5.12 -9.94 5.51
C LEU A 92 3.90 -9.97 4.59
N ILE A 93 4.11 -10.21 3.30
CA ILE A 93 3.04 -10.38 2.32
C ILE A 93 2.87 -11.87 2.05
N THR A 94 1.65 -12.38 2.18
CA THR A 94 1.34 -13.80 1.99
C THR A 94 -0.04 -13.97 1.34
N ASN A 95 -0.39 -15.21 0.97
CA ASN A 95 -1.70 -15.57 0.44
C ASN A 95 -2.11 -14.69 -0.77
N VAL A 96 -1.15 -14.37 -1.65
CA VAL A 96 -1.40 -13.61 -2.87
C VAL A 96 -2.31 -14.42 -3.79
N ARG A 97 -3.38 -13.78 -4.25
CA ARG A 97 -4.38 -14.38 -5.15
C ARG A 97 -4.72 -13.40 -6.25
N LEU A 98 -4.66 -13.86 -7.49
CA LEU A 98 -5.24 -13.17 -8.64
C LEU A 98 -6.72 -13.52 -8.76
N LEU A 99 -7.59 -12.51 -8.75
CA LEU A 99 -9.04 -12.68 -8.84
C LEU A 99 -9.58 -12.44 -10.25
N ALA A 100 -8.98 -11.52 -11.01
CA ALA A 100 -9.32 -11.22 -12.40
C ALA A 100 -8.14 -10.51 -13.07
N ALA A 101 -7.91 -10.75 -14.36
CA ALA A 101 -6.92 -10.03 -15.17
C ALA A 101 -7.50 -9.79 -16.57
N GLU A 102 -7.84 -8.54 -16.88
CA GLU A 102 -8.47 -8.15 -18.15
C GLU A 102 -8.00 -6.75 -18.55
N GLY A 103 -7.83 -6.51 -19.85
CA GLY A 103 -7.58 -5.16 -20.37
C GLY A 103 -6.27 -4.50 -19.90
N GLY A 104 -5.28 -5.27 -19.44
CA GLY A 104 -4.05 -4.71 -18.87
C GLY A 104 -4.19 -4.28 -17.40
N GLU A 105 -5.28 -4.67 -16.74
CA GLU A 105 -5.50 -4.50 -15.30
C GLU A 105 -5.62 -5.86 -14.61
N ALA A 106 -5.27 -5.90 -13.33
CA ALA A 106 -5.47 -7.07 -12.47
C ALA A 106 -6.14 -6.68 -11.16
N ARG A 107 -7.09 -7.51 -10.72
CA ARG A 107 -7.64 -7.48 -9.37
C ARG A 107 -6.99 -8.59 -8.56
N ALA A 108 -6.27 -8.23 -7.51
CA ALA A 108 -5.61 -9.18 -6.63
C ALA A 108 -5.93 -8.92 -5.16
N THR A 109 -5.73 -9.93 -4.33
CA THR A 109 -5.79 -9.83 -2.86
C THR A 109 -4.55 -10.47 -2.27
N ALA A 110 -4.06 -9.92 -1.17
CA ALA A 110 -3.01 -10.52 -0.36
C ALA A 110 -3.32 -10.32 1.12
N ASN A 111 -2.81 -11.23 1.94
CA ASN A 111 -2.76 -11.03 3.38
C ASN A 111 -1.46 -10.33 3.72
N PHE A 112 -1.47 -9.52 4.77
CA PHE A 112 -0.26 -8.88 5.26
C PHE A 112 -0.20 -8.87 6.78
N ALA A 113 1.02 -8.85 7.31
CA ALA A 113 1.31 -8.49 8.69
C ALA A 113 2.42 -7.43 8.69
N VAL A 114 2.28 -6.38 9.50
CA VAL A 114 3.27 -5.30 9.57
C VAL A 114 3.83 -5.22 10.98
N TRP A 115 5.09 -5.62 11.13
CA TRP A 115 5.81 -5.40 12.37
C TRP A 115 6.35 -3.99 12.38
N ARG A 116 6.07 -3.24 13.44
CA ARG A 116 6.62 -1.89 13.66
C ARG A 116 7.49 -1.88 14.91
N PHE A 117 8.71 -1.38 14.78
CA PHE A 117 9.65 -1.24 15.88
C PHE A 117 10.05 0.22 16.05
N GLN A 118 9.81 0.76 17.24
CA GLN A 118 10.17 2.13 17.59
C GLN A 118 10.42 2.22 19.11
N HIS A 119 11.45 2.97 19.54
CA HIS A 119 11.75 3.17 20.96
C HIS A 119 11.82 1.87 21.80
N GLU A 120 12.48 0.82 21.28
CA GLU A 120 12.58 -0.51 21.92
C GLU A 120 11.25 -1.26 22.10
N ARG A 121 10.15 -0.75 21.53
CA ARG A 121 8.83 -1.40 21.49
C ARG A 121 8.60 -2.04 20.13
N ALA A 122 7.93 -3.19 20.15
CA ALA A 122 7.48 -3.90 18.97
C ALA A 122 5.94 -3.95 18.97
N ASP A 123 5.32 -3.45 17.91
CA ASP A 123 3.90 -3.58 17.63
C ASP A 123 3.72 -4.54 16.44
N VAL A 124 2.63 -5.32 16.48
CA VAL A 124 2.23 -6.29 15.43
C VAL A 124 0.89 -5.89 14.85
#